data_AF-A0A8U0PP42-F1
#
_entry.id   AF-A0A8U0PP42-F1
#
_cell.length_a   1.000
_cell.length_b   1.000
_cell.length_c   1.000
_cell.angle_alpha   90.00
_cell.angle_beta   90.00
_cell.angle_gamma   90.00
#
_symmetry.space_group_name_H-M   'P 1'
#
loop_
_entity.id
_entity.type
_entity.pdbx_description
1 polymer ?
#
loop_
_entity_poly.entity_id
_entity_poly.type
_entity_poly.pdbx_seq_one_letter_code
_entity_poly.pdbx_strand_id
1 'polypeptide(L)'
;METGLRERWSPGLDQTKSRKYGMKLRDIANVMSGKHRFTSSTICISESGGRYYGASMSCTGKKEGQIMIAVSCLCTWHYGVSNAVMTYKPDKNKRKNFDGTMKLQENVKCQASNVKSGEKIPPCKSCGNLFGLEKPSNQMWPYGNCAEAESLSKLLYGEEEIVKKVVQPVDCKIREQVVKEVKAHLEEKLQESEFQWDSSYYIPQ
;
A
#
# COMPACT_ATOMS: atom_id res chain seq x y z
N MET A 1 26.68 14.73 -34.61
CA MET A 1 25.25 14.86 -34.26
C MET A 1 24.83 13.51 -33.73
N GLU A 2 25.03 13.34 -32.43
CA GLU A 2 23.95 13.27 -31.40
C GLU A 2 23.58 11.79 -31.18
N THR A 3 24.15 11.15 -30.15
CA THR A 3 23.58 11.01 -28.78
C THR A 3 22.22 10.28 -28.81
N GLY A 4 21.93 9.25 -28.04
CA GLY A 4 22.61 8.62 -26.92
C GLY A 4 21.62 7.64 -26.26
N LEU A 5 22.18 6.69 -25.50
CA LEU A 5 21.57 6.03 -24.35
C LEU A 5 20.30 5.20 -24.59
N ARG A 6 20.55 4.05 -25.20
CA ARG A 6 19.76 2.83 -25.02
C ARG A 6 20.08 2.24 -23.64
N GLU A 7 19.64 2.89 -22.55
CA GLU A 7 19.69 2.28 -21.22
C GLU A 7 18.49 1.37 -21.00
N ARG A 8 18.78 0.10 -21.24
CA ARG A 8 18.02 -1.10 -20.90
C ARG A 8 17.59 -1.04 -19.43
N TRP A 9 16.32 -0.72 -19.20
CA TRP A 9 15.65 -0.96 -17.92
C TRP A 9 15.86 -2.43 -17.52
N SER A 10 16.61 -2.65 -16.44
CA SER A 10 16.79 -3.98 -15.85
C SER A 10 15.61 -4.26 -14.92
N PRO A 11 14.82 -5.34 -15.13
CA PRO A 11 13.76 -5.73 -14.23
C PRO A 11 14.39 -6.38 -12.98
N GLY A 12 14.69 -5.56 -11.99
CA GLY A 12 15.45 -5.94 -10.79
C GLY A 12 14.62 -6.43 -9.59
N LEU A 13 13.35 -6.81 -9.79
CA LEU A 13 12.61 -7.62 -8.82
C LEU A 13 12.45 -9.01 -9.40
N ASP A 14 13.50 -9.80 -9.21
CA ASP A 14 13.53 -11.24 -9.43
C ASP A 14 12.23 -11.88 -8.91
N GLN A 15 11.48 -12.51 -9.80
CA GLN A 15 10.21 -13.19 -9.48
C GLN A 15 10.39 -14.25 -8.39
N THR A 16 11.60 -14.81 -8.22
CA THR A 16 11.92 -15.75 -7.14
C THR A 16 12.15 -15.05 -5.79
N LYS A 17 12.69 -13.81 -5.77
CA LYS A 17 12.74 -12.97 -4.56
C LYS A 17 11.34 -12.58 -4.10
N SER A 18 10.45 -12.17 -5.02
CA SER A 18 9.04 -11.88 -4.72
C SER A 18 8.31 -13.08 -4.09
N ARG A 19 8.59 -14.30 -4.59
CA ARG A 19 8.11 -15.57 -4.03
C ARG A 19 8.66 -15.88 -2.62
N LYS A 20 9.92 -15.51 -2.36
CA LYS A 20 10.62 -15.63 -1.07
C LYS A 20 10.06 -14.70 0.01
N TYR A 21 9.79 -13.44 -0.35
CA TYR A 21 9.15 -12.46 0.54
C TYR A 21 7.70 -12.88 0.88
N GLY A 22 6.99 -13.50 -0.08
CA GLY A 22 5.64 -14.03 0.14
C GLY A 22 5.53 -15.23 1.10
N MET A 23 6.62 -15.94 1.40
CA MET A 23 6.64 -17.02 2.40
C MET A 23 6.78 -16.49 3.83
N LYS A 24 7.71 -15.56 4.11
CA LYS A 24 7.85 -14.95 5.46
C LYS A 24 6.68 -14.03 5.84
N LEU A 25 6.00 -13.44 4.85
CA LEU A 25 4.76 -12.68 5.08
C LEU A 25 3.59 -13.57 5.49
N ARG A 26 3.55 -14.82 5.01
CA ARG A 26 2.60 -15.80 5.53
C ARG A 26 2.88 -16.09 6.99
N ASP A 27 4.13 -16.17 7.42
CA ASP A 27 4.46 -16.36 8.84
C ASP A 27 4.04 -15.17 9.69
N ILE A 28 4.30 -13.94 9.25
CA ILE A 28 3.83 -12.72 9.93
C ILE A 28 2.30 -12.67 9.95
N ALA A 29 1.62 -12.94 8.83
CA ALA A 29 0.17 -12.98 8.75
C ALA A 29 -0.43 -14.09 9.62
N ASN A 30 0.20 -15.27 9.67
CA ASN A 30 -0.22 -16.41 10.49
C ASN A 30 -0.08 -16.07 11.99
N VAL A 31 1.05 -15.50 12.41
CA VAL A 31 1.27 -15.04 13.79
C VAL A 31 0.27 -13.94 14.16
N MET A 32 0.09 -12.96 13.27
CA MET A 32 -0.89 -11.91 13.47
C MET A 32 -2.31 -12.49 13.55
N SER A 33 -2.65 -13.51 12.75
CA SER A 33 -3.99 -14.12 12.76
C SER A 33 -4.27 -15.00 13.97
N GLY A 34 -3.22 -15.58 14.58
CA GLY A 34 -3.31 -16.39 15.78
C GLY A 34 -3.40 -15.59 17.08
N LYS A 35 -2.78 -14.40 17.13
CA LYS A 35 -2.82 -13.48 18.30
C LYS A 35 -3.82 -12.33 18.17
N HIS A 36 -4.13 -11.90 16.94
CA HIS A 36 -4.98 -10.73 16.67
C HIS A 36 -6.15 -11.13 15.75
N ARG A 37 -7.38 -10.80 16.19
CA ARG A 37 -8.58 -11.07 15.40
C ARG A 37 -8.71 -10.01 14.30
N PHE A 38 -8.27 -10.34 13.09
CA PHE A 38 -8.55 -9.52 11.93
C PHE A 38 -10.05 -9.52 11.66
N THR A 39 -10.66 -8.33 11.60
CA THR A 39 -12.05 -8.19 11.18
C THR A 39 -12.12 -7.24 10.01
N SER A 40 -12.80 -7.68 8.95
CA SER A 40 -13.15 -6.81 7.84
C SER A 40 -14.59 -6.39 7.97
N SER A 41 -14.81 -5.10 8.17
CA SER A 41 -16.14 -4.48 8.15
C SER A 41 -16.46 -3.82 6.81
N THR A 42 -15.46 -3.68 5.94
CA THR A 42 -15.54 -2.83 4.76
C THR A 42 -14.82 -3.48 3.58
N ILE A 43 -15.53 -3.55 2.46
CA ILE A 43 -14.98 -3.93 1.15
C ILE A 43 -14.97 -2.69 0.25
N CYS A 44 -14.02 -2.61 -0.66
CA CYS A 44 -13.98 -1.61 -1.72
C CYS A 44 -13.90 -2.32 -3.07
N ILE A 45 -14.61 -1.75 -4.05
CA ILE A 45 -14.58 -2.20 -5.44
C ILE A 45 -14.08 -1.04 -6.29
N SER A 46 -13.00 -1.26 -7.02
CA SER A 46 -12.48 -0.34 -8.02
C SER A 46 -12.82 -0.84 -9.43
N GLU A 47 -13.30 0.06 -10.30
CA GLU A 47 -13.75 -0.29 -11.65
C GLU A 47 -13.21 0.68 -12.71
N SER A 48 -12.66 0.15 -13.80
CA SER A 48 -12.14 0.91 -14.95
C SER A 48 -12.28 0.21 -16.30
N GLY A 49 -12.88 -0.98 -16.31
CA GLY A 49 -12.92 -1.94 -17.42
C GLY A 49 -13.10 -3.36 -16.90
N GLY A 50 -12.44 -3.67 -15.77
CA GLY A 50 -12.72 -4.80 -14.89
C GLY A 50 -13.18 -4.37 -13.49
N ARG A 51 -13.46 -5.34 -12.60
CA ARG A 51 -13.76 -5.14 -11.17
C ARG A 51 -12.63 -5.67 -10.30
N TYR A 52 -12.08 -4.80 -9.45
CA TYR A 52 -11.00 -5.13 -8.52
C TYR A 52 -11.47 -4.92 -7.09
N TYR A 53 -11.08 -5.83 -6.18
CA TYR A 53 -11.64 -5.89 -4.85
C TYR A 53 -10.56 -5.69 -3.77
N GLY A 54 -10.78 -4.75 -2.89
CA GLY A 54 -9.99 -4.55 -1.67
C GLY A 54 -10.83 -4.75 -0.41
N ALA A 55 -10.22 -5.22 0.66
CA ALA A 55 -10.87 -5.32 1.96
C ALA A 55 -10.08 -4.50 2.97
N SER A 56 -10.79 -3.74 3.81
CA SER A 56 -10.19 -3.11 4.97
C SER A 56 -9.93 -4.20 5.98
N MET A 57 -8.68 -4.42 6.35
CA MET A 57 -8.33 -5.31 7.45
C MET A 57 -8.07 -4.45 8.68
N SER A 58 -9.02 -4.43 9.61
CA SER A 58 -8.78 -3.82 10.91
C SER A 58 -8.13 -4.85 11.83
N CYS A 59 -7.06 -4.42 12.49
CA CYS A 59 -6.52 -5.07 13.67
C CYS A 59 -7.04 -4.33 14.91
N THR A 60 -7.13 -5.02 16.03
CA THR A 60 -7.62 -4.47 17.30
C THR A 60 -6.76 -3.33 17.87
N GLY A 61 -5.55 -3.08 17.33
CA GLY A 61 -4.64 -2.06 17.82
C GLY A 61 -4.01 -1.17 16.73
N LYS A 62 -3.61 0.03 17.16
CA LYS A 62 -2.98 1.08 16.32
C LYS A 62 -1.68 0.59 15.68
N LYS A 63 -0.96 -0.27 16.39
CA LYS A 63 0.37 -0.73 16.05
C LYS A 63 0.35 -1.79 14.95
N GLU A 64 -0.56 -2.74 15.08
CA GLU A 64 -0.84 -3.79 14.13
C GLU A 64 -1.28 -3.20 12.79
N GLY A 65 -2.10 -2.14 12.83
CA GLY A 65 -2.43 -1.35 11.64
C GLY A 65 -1.20 -0.72 10.98
N GLN A 66 -0.26 -0.17 11.75
CA GLN A 66 0.99 0.39 11.20
C GLN A 66 1.89 -0.69 10.59
N ILE A 67 2.03 -1.84 11.24
CA ILE A 67 2.77 -3.00 10.72
C ILE A 67 2.16 -3.44 9.37
N MET A 68 0.83 -3.61 9.32
CA MET A 68 0.12 -3.99 8.11
C MET A 68 0.34 -2.99 6.98
N ILE A 69 0.21 -1.68 7.25
CA ILE A 69 0.43 -0.65 6.24
C ILE A 69 1.88 -0.66 5.74
N ALA A 70 2.87 -0.76 6.63
CA ALA A 70 4.28 -0.77 6.26
C ALA A 70 4.63 -2.00 5.42
N VAL A 71 4.17 -3.18 5.85
CA VAL A 71 4.30 -4.44 5.09
C VAL A 71 3.67 -4.30 3.70
N SER A 72 2.46 -3.75 3.62
CA SER A 72 1.77 -3.61 2.34
C SER A 72 2.54 -2.70 1.40
N CYS A 73 3.00 -1.53 1.87
CA CYS A 73 3.81 -0.60 1.09
C CYS A 73 5.11 -1.24 0.56
N LEU A 74 5.78 -2.05 1.38
CA LEU A 74 7.08 -2.64 1.06
C LEU A 74 6.99 -3.85 0.15
N CYS A 75 5.86 -4.58 0.15
CA CYS A 75 5.84 -5.93 -0.41
C CYS A 75 4.63 -6.28 -1.28
N THR A 76 3.43 -5.78 -0.97
CA THR A 76 2.20 -6.29 -1.61
C THR A 76 1.53 -5.27 -2.51
N TRP A 77 1.57 -3.99 -2.14
CA TRP A 77 0.93 -2.96 -2.91
C TRP A 77 1.73 -2.57 -4.15
N HIS A 78 0.98 -2.27 -5.21
CA HIS A 78 1.51 -1.66 -6.41
C HIS A 78 2.27 -0.39 -6.05
N TYR A 79 3.43 -0.18 -6.69
CA TYR A 79 4.36 0.89 -6.30
C TYR A 79 3.69 2.28 -6.30
N GLY A 80 2.73 2.53 -7.18
CA GLY A 80 1.95 3.77 -7.19
C GLY A 80 1.14 3.99 -5.90
N VAL A 81 0.45 2.95 -5.41
CA VAL A 81 -0.28 3.03 -4.14
C VAL A 81 0.70 3.16 -2.98
N SER A 82 1.77 2.36 -2.97
CA SER A 82 2.80 2.46 -1.93
C SER A 82 3.41 3.86 -1.87
N ASN A 83 3.75 4.45 -3.02
CA ASN A 83 4.29 5.81 -3.09
C ASN A 83 3.29 6.85 -2.56
N ALA A 84 2.01 6.73 -2.92
CA ALA A 84 0.96 7.59 -2.38
C ALA A 84 0.91 7.49 -0.85
N VAL A 85 0.81 6.28 -0.31
CA VAL A 85 0.74 6.07 1.15
C VAL A 85 2.00 6.59 1.85
N MET A 86 3.18 6.26 1.33
CA MET A 86 4.47 6.68 1.88
C MET A 86 4.74 8.18 1.79
N THR A 87 3.92 8.96 1.07
CA THR A 87 3.93 10.43 1.08
C THR A 87 3.70 10.99 2.49
N TYR A 88 2.95 10.26 3.30
CA TYR A 88 2.66 10.63 4.68
C TYR A 88 3.39 9.70 5.64
N LYS A 89 3.93 10.28 6.71
CA LYS A 89 4.50 9.52 7.83
C LYS A 89 3.38 8.94 8.71
N PRO A 90 3.69 7.95 9.57
CA PRO A 90 2.70 7.36 10.50
C PRO A 90 2.04 8.37 11.44
N ASP A 91 2.70 9.49 11.73
CA ASP A 91 2.18 10.64 12.49
C ASP A 91 1.26 11.56 11.67
N LYS A 92 0.95 11.18 10.42
CA LYS A 92 0.13 11.89 9.42
C LYS A 92 0.80 13.13 8.81
N ASN A 93 2.06 13.42 9.12
CA ASN A 93 2.78 14.53 8.50
C ASN A 93 3.20 14.19 7.07
N LYS A 94 2.97 15.11 6.14
CA LYS A 94 3.42 14.98 4.74
C LYS A 94 4.94 15.14 4.66
N ARG A 95 5.61 14.29 3.87
CA ARG A 95 7.04 14.41 3.57
C ARG A 95 7.27 15.60 2.65
N LYS A 96 8.27 16.44 2.94
CA LYS A 96 8.56 17.64 2.15
C LYS A 96 9.06 17.34 0.74
N ASN A 97 9.90 16.30 0.60
CA ASN A 97 10.62 16.01 -0.64
C ASN A 97 10.11 14.75 -1.35
N PHE A 98 8.97 14.20 -0.93
CA PHE A 98 8.42 12.97 -1.50
C PHE A 98 6.90 13.08 -1.58
N ASP A 99 6.38 13.13 -2.80
CA ASP A 99 4.94 13.15 -3.08
C ASP A 99 4.63 12.16 -4.19
N GLY A 100 4.07 11.03 -3.81
CA GLY A 100 3.57 9.99 -4.70
C GLY A 100 2.05 9.96 -4.78
N THR A 101 1.36 11.00 -4.28
CA THR A 101 -0.10 11.05 -4.36
C THR A 101 -0.54 11.03 -5.83
N MET A 102 -1.71 10.45 -6.06
CA MET A 102 -2.29 10.34 -7.40
C MET A 102 -3.66 10.97 -7.43
N LYS A 103 -4.12 11.31 -8.63
CA LYS A 103 -5.51 11.69 -8.89
C LYS A 103 -6.09 10.64 -9.82
N LEU A 104 -7.06 9.88 -9.33
CA LEU A 104 -7.79 8.95 -10.18
C LEU A 104 -8.55 9.72 -11.28
N GLN A 105 -8.59 9.13 -12.46
CA GLN A 105 -9.31 9.71 -13.61
C GLN A 105 -10.83 9.51 -13.46
N GLU A 106 -11.62 10.30 -14.20
CA GLU A 106 -13.09 10.24 -14.17
C GLU A 106 -13.67 8.84 -14.48
N ASN A 107 -12.96 8.02 -15.24
CA ASN A 107 -13.40 6.67 -15.61
C ASN A 107 -13.05 5.59 -14.58
N VAL A 108 -12.32 5.93 -13.50
CA VAL A 108 -12.02 4.99 -12.41
C VAL A 108 -12.98 5.22 -11.26
N LYS A 109 -13.87 4.27 -11.01
CA LYS A 109 -14.73 4.27 -9.82
C LYS A 109 -14.02 3.53 -8.69
N CYS A 110 -14.17 4.00 -7.46
CA CYS A 110 -13.64 3.34 -6.27
C CYS A 110 -14.67 3.50 -5.15
N GLN A 111 -15.43 2.45 -4.84
CA GLN A 111 -16.57 2.51 -3.92
C GLN A 111 -16.39 1.54 -2.76
N ALA A 112 -16.26 2.09 -1.56
CA ALA A 112 -16.30 1.31 -0.32
C ALA A 112 -17.74 1.02 0.11
N SER A 113 -17.99 -0.14 0.72
CA SER A 113 -19.28 -0.51 1.30
C SER A 113 -19.09 -1.28 2.61
N ASN A 114 -20.02 -1.11 3.54
CA ASN A 114 -20.06 -1.94 4.75
C ASN A 114 -20.42 -3.38 4.38
N VAL A 115 -19.65 -4.36 4.86
CA VAL A 115 -19.85 -5.77 4.51
C VAL A 115 -21.15 -6.32 5.10
N LYS A 116 -21.59 -5.82 6.26
CA LYS A 116 -22.81 -6.29 6.94
C LYS A 116 -24.07 -5.62 6.40
N SER A 117 -24.07 -4.28 6.32
CA SER A 117 -25.26 -3.53 5.89
C SER A 117 -25.36 -3.36 4.38
N GLY A 118 -24.27 -3.55 3.63
CA GLY A 118 -24.20 -3.26 2.20
C GLY A 118 -24.20 -1.77 1.87
N GLU A 119 -24.29 -0.89 2.87
CA GLU A 119 -24.35 0.55 2.68
C GLU A 119 -23.05 1.09 2.11
N LYS A 120 -23.18 2.02 1.14
CA LYS A 120 -22.05 2.72 0.55
C LYS A 120 -21.40 3.63 1.58
N ILE A 121 -20.08 3.55 1.68
CA ILE A 121 -19.27 4.38 2.56
C ILE A 121 -18.53 5.39 1.67
N PRO A 122 -18.65 6.71 1.93
CA PRO A 122 -17.84 7.70 1.23
C PRO A 122 -16.36 7.53 1.60
N PRO A 123 -15.43 7.87 0.69
CA PRO A 123 -14.01 7.79 1.01
C PRO A 123 -13.69 8.66 2.24
N CYS A 124 -12.73 8.22 3.06
CA CYS A 124 -12.26 9.06 4.16
C CYS A 124 -11.32 10.17 3.65
N LYS A 125 -11.10 11.21 4.45
CA LYS A 125 -10.20 12.33 4.10
C LYS A 125 -8.81 11.87 3.69
N SER A 126 -8.28 10.83 4.34
CA SER A 126 -6.98 10.25 4.01
C SER A 126 -6.96 9.62 2.62
N CYS A 127 -8.02 8.90 2.23
CA CYS A 127 -8.10 8.31 0.89
C CYS A 127 -8.32 9.39 -0.20
N GLY A 128 -9.09 10.44 0.13
CA GLY A 128 -9.21 11.63 -0.72
C GLY A 128 -7.84 12.29 -0.96
N ASN A 129 -7.03 12.45 0.08
CA ASN A 129 -5.68 13.02 -0.03
C ASN A 129 -4.72 12.13 -0.85
N LEU A 130 -4.81 10.80 -0.71
CA LEU A 130 -3.89 9.86 -1.36
C LEU A 130 -4.17 9.67 -2.85
N PHE A 131 -5.44 9.51 -3.19
CA PHE A 131 -5.88 9.04 -4.50
C PHE A 131 -6.75 10.04 -5.25
N GLY A 132 -7.02 11.22 -4.66
CA GLY A 132 -7.87 12.24 -5.27
C GLY A 132 -9.33 11.81 -5.36
N LEU A 133 -9.81 10.96 -4.45
CA LEU A 133 -11.21 10.50 -4.45
C LEU A 133 -12.16 11.66 -4.15
N GLU A 134 -13.22 11.76 -4.93
CA GLU A 134 -14.20 12.83 -4.79
C GLU A 134 -15.06 12.71 -3.53
N LYS A 135 -15.51 13.87 -3.03
CA LYS A 135 -16.44 14.03 -1.90
C LYS A 135 -16.05 13.20 -0.66
N PRO A 136 -14.80 13.31 -0.17
CA PRO A 136 -14.39 12.59 1.02
C PRO A 136 -15.17 13.08 2.25
N SER A 137 -15.47 12.16 3.15
CA SER A 137 -15.98 12.49 4.48
C SER A 137 -14.91 13.22 5.32
N ASN A 138 -15.35 13.87 6.40
CA ASN A 138 -14.43 14.52 7.34
C ASN A 138 -13.61 13.53 8.19
N GLN A 139 -14.00 12.24 8.22
CA GLN A 139 -13.31 11.21 8.96
C GLN A 139 -11.89 10.98 8.41
N MET A 140 -10.90 10.86 9.30
CA MET A 140 -9.49 10.71 8.91
C MET A 140 -8.83 9.53 9.62
N TRP A 141 -8.77 8.40 8.92
CA TRP A 141 -8.03 7.21 9.33
C TRP A 141 -6.52 7.34 9.05
N PRO A 142 -5.66 6.49 9.61
CA PRO A 142 -4.27 6.39 9.15
C PRO A 142 -4.20 6.18 7.63
N TYR A 143 -3.23 6.82 6.98
CA TYR A 143 -3.02 6.69 5.54
C TYR A 143 -2.73 5.23 5.17
N GLY A 144 -3.43 4.71 4.16
CA GLY A 144 -3.32 3.31 3.73
C GLY A 144 -4.20 2.32 4.50
N ASN A 145 -4.86 2.70 5.59
CA ASN A 145 -5.63 1.75 6.40
C ASN A 145 -6.93 1.25 5.73
N CYS A 146 -7.48 2.01 4.78
CA CYS A 146 -8.80 1.74 4.22
C CYS A 146 -8.74 0.76 3.03
N ALA A 147 -9.89 0.13 2.74
CA ALA A 147 -10.03 -0.89 1.70
C ALA A 147 -9.63 -0.39 0.30
N GLU A 148 -9.75 0.90 0.06
CA GLU A 148 -9.42 1.57 -1.19
C GLU A 148 -7.96 1.35 -1.60
N ALA A 149 -7.01 1.32 -0.66
CA ALA A 149 -5.60 1.12 -0.97
C ALA A 149 -5.35 -0.25 -1.62
N GLU A 150 -5.90 -1.31 -1.02
CA GLU A 150 -5.82 -2.67 -1.56
C GLU A 150 -6.55 -2.80 -2.91
N SER A 151 -7.75 -2.22 -3.01
CA SER A 151 -8.57 -2.27 -4.21
C SER A 151 -7.87 -1.60 -5.40
N LEU A 152 -7.38 -0.38 -5.19
CA LEU A 152 -6.65 0.38 -6.20
C LEU A 152 -5.31 -0.27 -6.54
N SER A 153 -4.63 -0.88 -5.56
CA SER A 153 -3.39 -1.61 -5.82
C SER A 153 -3.61 -2.73 -6.84
N LYS A 154 -4.67 -3.53 -6.68
CA LYS A 154 -5.03 -4.59 -7.63
C LYS A 154 -5.43 -4.05 -8.99
N LEU A 155 -6.19 -2.95 -9.03
CA LEU A 155 -6.52 -2.27 -10.28
C LEU A 155 -5.26 -1.85 -11.02
N LEU A 156 -4.31 -1.19 -10.35
CA LEU A 156 -3.07 -0.75 -10.98
C LEU A 156 -2.17 -1.90 -11.45
N TYR A 157 -2.21 -3.07 -10.80
CA TYR A 157 -1.55 -4.26 -11.32
C TYR A 157 -2.21 -4.81 -12.60
N GLY A 158 -3.53 -4.67 -12.72
CA GLY A 158 -4.29 -5.18 -13.87
C GLY A 158 -4.36 -4.22 -15.06
N GLU A 159 -4.13 -2.93 -14.85
CA GLU A 159 -4.47 -1.86 -15.80
C GLU A 159 -3.28 -0.90 -16.03
N GLU A 160 -2.29 -1.33 -16.81
CA GLU A 160 -1.05 -0.57 -17.05
C GLU A 160 -1.31 0.82 -17.67
N GLU A 161 -2.33 0.95 -18.53
CA GLU A 161 -2.70 2.22 -19.14
C GLU A 161 -3.23 3.24 -18.13
N ILE A 162 -3.78 2.78 -17.01
CA ILE A 162 -4.18 3.67 -15.91
C ILE A 162 -2.94 4.09 -15.14
N VAL A 163 -2.00 3.17 -14.88
CA VAL A 163 -0.73 3.47 -14.20
C VAL A 163 -0.01 4.63 -14.88
N LYS A 164 0.16 4.57 -16.21
CA LYS A 164 0.83 5.61 -17.02
C LYS A 164 0.21 7.00 -16.86
N LYS A 165 -1.08 7.07 -16.52
CA LYS A 165 -1.83 8.32 -16.45
C LYS A 165 -1.92 8.90 -15.03
N VAL A 166 -2.04 8.04 -14.02
CA VAL A 166 -2.32 8.50 -12.64
C VAL A 166 -1.10 8.47 -11.74
N VAL A 167 -0.15 7.56 -11.97
CA VAL A 167 1.02 7.39 -11.11
C VAL A 167 2.10 8.39 -11.51
N GLN A 168 2.41 9.30 -10.60
CA GLN A 168 3.46 10.29 -10.82
C GLN A 168 4.86 9.65 -10.67
N PRO A 169 5.83 10.04 -11.51
CA PRO A 169 7.20 9.65 -11.31
C PRO A 169 7.72 10.27 -10.01
N VAL A 170 8.45 9.46 -9.23
CA VAL A 170 9.16 9.91 -8.03
C VAL A 170 10.65 9.69 -8.23
N ASP A 171 11.48 10.57 -7.68
CA ASP A 171 12.93 10.40 -7.71
C ASP A 171 13.33 9.07 -7.04
N CYS A 172 14.16 8.29 -7.73
CA CYS A 172 14.53 6.94 -7.28
C CYS A 172 15.34 6.96 -5.97
N LYS A 173 16.27 7.90 -5.81
CA LYS A 173 17.12 8.02 -4.61
C LYS A 173 16.29 8.45 -3.41
N ILE A 174 15.38 9.40 -3.61
CA ILE A 174 14.45 9.82 -2.55
C ILE A 174 13.52 8.66 -2.18
N ARG A 175 12.99 7.94 -3.17
CA ARG A 175 12.13 6.77 -2.91
C ARG A 175 12.84 5.70 -2.11
N GLU A 176 14.09 5.37 -2.47
CA GLU A 176 14.91 4.42 -1.70
C GLU A 176 15.11 4.85 -0.26
N GLN A 177 15.35 6.14 -0.02
CA GLN A 177 15.45 6.68 1.34
C GLN A 177 14.14 6.52 2.11
N VAL A 178 13.00 6.82 1.48
CA VAL A 178 11.68 6.65 2.10
C VAL A 178 11.39 5.17 2.41
N VAL A 179 11.75 4.26 1.51
CA VAL A 179 11.63 2.81 1.73
C VAL A 179 12.46 2.36 2.93
N LYS A 180 13.70 2.85 3.07
CA LYS A 180 14.54 2.56 4.25
C LYS A 180 13.90 3.03 5.54
N GLU A 181 13.32 4.23 5.55
CA GLU A 181 12.60 4.74 6.72
C GLU A 181 11.36 3.91 7.08
N VAL A 182 10.58 3.49 6.08
CA VAL A 182 9.42 2.62 6.29
C VAL A 182 9.85 1.25 6.83
N LYS A 183 10.96 0.71 6.34
CA LYS A 183 11.55 -0.53 6.85
C LYS A 183 12.00 -0.38 8.31
N ALA A 184 12.72 0.69 8.64
CA ALA A 184 13.14 0.95 10.02
C ALA A 184 11.93 1.09 10.97
N HIS A 185 10.87 1.76 10.53
CA HIS A 185 9.62 1.86 11.30
C HIS A 185 8.94 0.50 11.50
N LEU A 186 8.93 -0.36 10.47
CA LEU A 186 8.42 -1.73 10.60
C LEU A 186 9.22 -2.53 11.62
N GLU A 187 10.56 -2.47 11.55
CA GLU A 187 11.45 -3.17 12.49
C GLU A 187 11.24 -2.71 13.93
N GLU A 188 11.15 -1.39 14.17
CA GLU A 188 10.83 -0.79 15.46
C GLU A 188 9.50 -1.35 16.04
N LYS A 189 8.43 -1.33 15.24
CA LYS A 189 7.11 -1.79 15.68
C LYS A 189 7.10 -3.29 15.96
N LEU A 190 7.84 -4.08 15.19
CA LEU A 190 7.95 -5.51 15.43
C LEU A 190 8.70 -5.82 16.73
N GLN A 191 9.82 -5.15 17.00
CA GLN A 191 10.57 -5.32 18.25
C GLN A 191 9.71 -5.01 19.48
N GLU A 192 8.94 -3.92 19.43
CA GLU A 192 7.99 -3.57 20.49
C GLU A 192 6.89 -4.64 20.70
N SER A 193 6.64 -5.54 19.75
CA SER A 193 5.52 -6.51 19.77
C SER A 193 5.94 -7.85 20.39
N GLU A 194 7.11 -7.89 21.03
CA GLU A 194 7.82 -9.13 21.37
C GLU A 194 8.05 -10.02 20.14
N PHE A 195 8.04 -9.43 18.94
CA PHE A 195 8.32 -10.12 17.69
C PHE A 195 9.80 -9.93 17.37
N GLN A 196 10.57 -10.99 17.53
CA GLN A 196 11.98 -11.01 17.14
C GLN A 196 12.09 -11.23 15.64
N TRP A 197 12.26 -10.14 14.88
CA TRP A 197 12.66 -10.20 13.48
C TRP A 197 14.19 -10.34 13.44
N ASP A 198 14.69 -11.52 13.08
CA ASP A 198 16.12 -11.85 13.10
C ASP A 198 16.92 -11.25 11.92
N SER A 199 16.26 -10.51 11.03
CA SER A 199 16.84 -9.91 9.82
C SER A 199 17.51 -10.91 8.88
N SER A 200 17.31 -12.22 9.11
CA SER A 200 17.89 -13.27 8.29
C SER A 200 17.10 -13.41 7.00
N TYR A 201 17.79 -13.46 5.87
CA TYR A 201 17.20 -13.88 4.61
C TYR A 201 17.40 -15.40 4.55
N TYR A 202 16.30 -16.17 4.49
CA TYR A 202 16.44 -17.59 4.19
C TYR A 202 17.04 -17.73 2.79
N ILE A 203 18.18 -18.40 2.67
CA ILE A 203 18.80 -18.81 1.41
C ILE A 203 18.57 -20.33 1.33
N PRO A 204 17.58 -20.80 0.53
CA PRO A 204 17.39 -22.22 0.30
C PRO A 204 18.64 -22.80 -0.36
N GLN A 205 19.02 -24.01 0.07
CA GLN A 205 19.88 -24.89 -0.69
C GLN A 205 19.10 -25.53 -1.83
#